data_AF-A0A929E8T2-F1
#
_entry.id   AF-A0A929E8T2-F1
#
_cell.length_a   1.000
_cell.length_b   1.000
_cell.length_c   1.000
_cell.angle_alpha   90.00
_cell.angle_beta   90.00
_cell.angle_gamma   90.00
#
_symmetry.space_group_name_H-M   'P 1'
#
loop_
_entity.id
_entity.type
_entity.pdbx_description
1 polymer ?
#
loop_
_entity_poly.entity_id
_entity_poly.type
_entity_poly.pdbx_seq_one_letter_code
_entity_poly.pdbx_strand_id
1 'polypeptide(L)'
;KGSDIGSEIDQRHQTLKTFLTDILKIDHDQADKDACKMEHAVSPATLESIVEFMAFIENCPRGGNDWLELFNEYRKHGAPRDKCLERMKRFAHEYDAKIKDMERER
;
A
#
# COMPACT_ATOMS: atom_id res chain seq x y z
N LYS A 1 -16.03 -15.28 26.94
CA LYS A 1 -14.65 -15.09 26.45
C LYS A 1 -14.44 -15.70 25.05
N GLY A 2 -15.39 -15.47 24.13
CA GLY A 2 -15.29 -15.97 22.75
C GLY A 2 -15.62 -14.91 21.69
N SER A 3 -16.07 -13.72 22.12
CA SER A 3 -16.40 -12.59 21.24
C SER A 3 -15.15 -11.84 20.77
N ASP A 4 -14.18 -11.61 21.66
CA ASP A 4 -13.00 -10.78 21.35
C ASP A 4 -12.04 -11.45 20.35
N ILE A 5 -11.91 -12.78 20.40
CA ILE A 5 -11.01 -13.52 19.52
C ILE A 5 -11.56 -13.56 18.08
N GLY A 6 -12.89 -13.70 17.92
CA GLY A 6 -13.53 -13.71 16.61
C GLY A 6 -13.48 -12.36 15.91
N SER A 7 -13.70 -11.25 16.65
CA SER A 7 -13.61 -9.91 16.09
C SER A 7 -12.21 -9.52 15.67
N GLU A 8 -11.20 -9.97 16.43
CA GLU A 8 -9.80 -9.70 16.09
C GLU A 8 -9.40 -10.46 14.83
N ILE A 9 -9.84 -11.71 14.68
CA ILE A 9 -9.59 -12.52 13.48
C ILE A 9 -10.22 -11.87 12.23
N ASP A 10 -11.51 -11.53 12.30
CA ASP A 10 -12.21 -10.90 11.17
C ASP A 10 -11.52 -9.59 10.72
N GLN A 11 -11.04 -8.77 11.67
CA GLN A 11 -10.37 -7.51 11.34
C GLN A 11 -9.03 -7.74 10.60
N ARG A 12 -8.28 -8.77 11.00
CA ARG A 12 -6.99 -9.11 10.39
C ARG A 12 -7.15 -9.68 8.99
N HIS A 13 -8.12 -10.58 8.80
CA HIS A 13 -8.47 -11.12 7.48
C HIS A 13 -8.85 -9.99 6.51
N GLN A 14 -9.72 -9.07 6.92
CA GLN A 14 -10.13 -7.95 6.06
C GLN A 14 -8.94 -7.06 5.69
N THR A 15 -8.05 -6.77 6.64
CA THR A 15 -6.89 -5.91 6.37
C THR A 15 -5.92 -6.55 5.38
N LEU A 16 -5.65 -7.84 5.52
CA LEU A 16 -4.84 -8.60 4.56
C LEU A 16 -5.52 -8.68 3.20
N LYS A 17 -6.82 -8.95 3.17
CA LYS A 17 -7.58 -9.02 1.92
C LYS A 17 -7.50 -7.70 1.17
N THR A 18 -7.76 -6.58 1.83
CA THR A 18 -7.64 -5.23 1.25
C THR A 18 -6.22 -4.97 0.75
N PHE A 19 -5.19 -5.33 1.51
CA PHE A 19 -3.81 -5.22 1.05
C PHE A 19 -3.57 -6.00 -0.25
N LEU A 20 -3.97 -7.26 -0.28
CA LEU A 20 -3.77 -8.15 -1.43
C LEU A 20 -4.55 -7.67 -2.65
N THR A 21 -5.79 -7.18 -2.49
CA THR A 21 -6.63 -6.71 -3.59
C THR A 21 -6.26 -5.31 -4.06
N ASP A 22 -6.15 -4.35 -3.15
CA ASP A 22 -6.14 -2.95 -3.51
C ASP A 22 -4.73 -2.47 -3.84
N ILE A 23 -3.73 -3.04 -3.16
CA ILE A 23 -2.32 -2.72 -3.35
C ILE A 23 -1.67 -3.72 -4.31
N LEU A 24 -1.69 -5.01 -3.96
CA LEU A 24 -1.04 -6.03 -4.79
C LEU A 24 -1.86 -6.41 -6.04
N LYS A 25 -3.09 -5.92 -6.20
CA LYS A 25 -3.98 -6.25 -7.34
C LYS A 25 -4.10 -7.75 -7.60
N ILE A 26 -4.17 -8.53 -6.54
CA ILE A 26 -4.52 -9.94 -6.57
C ILE A 26 -6.03 -10.03 -6.73
N ASP A 27 -6.49 -11.02 -7.51
CA ASP A 27 -7.91 -11.29 -7.68
C ASP A 27 -8.61 -11.54 -6.34
N HIS A 28 -9.86 -11.10 -6.20
CA HIS A 28 -10.60 -11.18 -4.93
C HIS A 28 -10.68 -12.60 -4.35
N ASP A 29 -10.87 -13.63 -5.18
CA ASP A 29 -11.00 -15.01 -4.70
C ASP A 29 -9.66 -15.55 -4.21
N GLN A 30 -8.57 -15.16 -4.87
CA GLN A 30 -7.22 -15.55 -4.48
C GLN A 30 -6.77 -14.78 -3.23
N ALA A 31 -7.06 -13.48 -3.18
CA ALA A 31 -6.76 -12.63 -2.04
C ALA A 31 -7.47 -13.10 -0.77
N ASP A 32 -8.72 -13.52 -0.86
CA ASP A 32 -9.47 -14.07 0.28
C ASP A 32 -8.83 -15.37 0.80
N LYS A 33 -8.48 -16.29 -0.11
CA LYS A 33 -7.80 -17.55 0.26
C LYS A 33 -6.43 -17.31 0.90
N ASP A 34 -5.68 -16.35 0.38
CA ASP A 34 -4.34 -16.05 0.89
C ASP A 34 -4.40 -15.27 2.20
N ALA A 35 -5.33 -14.32 2.36
CA ALA A 35 -5.59 -13.63 3.62
C ALA A 35 -5.91 -14.62 4.74
N CYS A 36 -6.80 -15.58 4.48
CA CYS A 36 -7.14 -16.64 5.44
C CYS A 36 -5.90 -17.44 5.86
N LYS A 37 -5.03 -17.83 4.93
CA LYS A 37 -3.81 -18.57 5.27
C LYS A 37 -2.80 -17.71 6.02
N MET A 38 -2.59 -16.48 5.56
CA MET A 38 -1.63 -15.55 6.14
C MET A 38 -2.00 -15.20 7.57
N GLU A 39 -3.27 -14.96 7.83
CA GLU A 39 -3.76 -14.65 9.17
C GLU A 39 -3.38 -15.73 10.21
N HIS A 40 -3.47 -17.00 9.83
CA HIS A 40 -3.14 -18.12 10.73
C HIS A 40 -1.64 -18.39 10.83
N ALA A 41 -0.84 -17.91 9.88
CA ALA A 41 0.59 -18.18 9.79
C ALA A 41 1.47 -17.01 10.25
N VAL A 42 0.95 -15.78 10.21
CA VAL A 42 1.70 -14.55 10.48
C VAL A 42 1.45 -14.10 11.92
N SER A 43 2.51 -13.64 12.58
CA SER A 43 2.39 -13.13 13.95
C SER A 43 1.56 -11.84 14.00
N PRO A 44 0.85 -11.57 15.12
CA PRO A 44 0.13 -10.30 15.31
C PRO A 44 1.00 -9.06 15.04
N ALA A 45 2.23 -9.06 15.55
CA ALA A 45 3.16 -7.93 15.39
C ALA A 45 3.56 -7.69 13.92
N THR A 46 3.74 -8.77 13.14
CA THR A 46 4.03 -8.63 11.70
C THR A 46 2.83 -8.05 10.96
N LEU A 47 1.63 -8.48 11.33
CA LEU A 47 0.41 -7.98 10.70
C LEU A 47 0.18 -6.51 11.00
N GLU A 48 0.33 -6.11 12.26
CA GLU A 48 0.25 -4.72 12.70
C GLU A 48 1.23 -3.84 11.92
N SER A 49 2.47 -4.30 11.74
CA SER A 49 3.47 -3.60 10.92
C SER A 49 3.05 -3.47 9.45
N ILE A 50 2.36 -4.46 8.87
CA ILE A 50 1.79 -4.35 7.51
C ILE A 50 0.71 -3.26 7.47
N VAL A 51 -0.16 -3.20 8.47
CA VAL A 51 -1.22 -2.17 8.56
C VAL A 51 -0.62 -0.77 8.67
N GLU A 52 0.35 -0.60 9.58
CA GLU A 52 1.06 0.67 9.76
C GLU A 52 1.78 1.10 8.48
N PHE A 53 2.40 0.14 7.76
CA PHE A 53 3.04 0.42 6.49
C PHE A 53 2.05 0.89 5.42
N MET A 54 0.87 0.26 5.34
CA MET A 54 -0.19 0.72 4.43
C MET A 54 -0.64 2.14 4.77
N ALA A 55 -0.95 2.41 6.05
CA ALA A 55 -1.35 3.72 6.50
C ALA A 55 -0.25 4.77 6.25
N PHE A 56 1.02 4.41 6.46
CA PHE A 56 2.16 5.26 6.13
C PHE A 56 2.16 5.60 4.65
N ILE A 57 1.99 4.63 3.76
CA ILE A 57 2.03 4.88 2.32
C ILE A 57 0.86 5.77 1.86
N GLU A 58 -0.36 5.55 2.37
CA GLU A 58 -1.53 6.37 2.04
C GLU A 58 -1.41 7.82 2.53
N ASN A 59 -0.90 8.02 3.74
CA ASN A 59 -0.82 9.33 4.38
C ASN A 59 0.50 10.06 4.10
N CYS A 60 1.52 9.37 3.58
CA CYS A 60 2.79 10.01 3.30
C CYS A 60 2.62 10.91 2.07
N PRO A 61 2.90 12.22 2.16
CA PRO A 61 2.89 13.10 0.99
C PRO A 61 3.88 12.66 -0.08
N ARG A 62 4.84 11.77 0.30
CA ARG A 62 5.77 11.15 -0.63
C ARG A 62 5.22 9.98 -1.43
N GLY A 63 4.33 9.22 -0.82
CA GLY A 63 3.89 7.92 -1.28
C GLY A 63 2.41 7.83 -1.60
N GLY A 64 1.64 8.94 -1.53
CA GLY A 64 0.20 8.93 -1.77
C GLY A 64 -0.22 8.43 -3.16
N ASN A 65 -1.50 8.63 -3.53
CA ASN A 65 -2.21 8.01 -4.67
C ASN A 65 -1.40 7.63 -5.93
N ASP A 66 -0.45 8.45 -6.37
CA ASP A 66 0.40 8.21 -7.54
C ASP A 66 1.27 6.94 -7.44
N TRP A 67 1.59 6.46 -6.23
CA TRP A 67 2.48 5.32 -6.06
C TRP A 67 1.87 4.00 -6.55
N LEU A 68 0.56 3.79 -6.37
CA LEU A 68 -0.13 2.60 -6.88
C LEU A 68 -0.13 2.60 -8.41
N GLU A 69 -0.29 3.78 -9.01
CA GLU A 69 -0.19 3.94 -10.46
C GLU A 69 1.22 3.60 -10.95
N LEU A 70 2.25 4.11 -10.27
CA LEU A 70 3.65 3.80 -10.57
C LEU A 70 3.95 2.30 -10.44
N PHE A 71 3.43 1.65 -9.40
CA PHE A 71 3.58 0.21 -9.21
C PHE A 71 2.88 -0.60 -10.32
N ASN A 72 1.68 -0.20 -10.72
CA ASN A 72 0.96 -0.83 -11.83
C ASN A 72 1.67 -0.63 -13.17
N GLU A 73 2.22 0.56 -13.41
CA GLU A 73 3.00 0.85 -14.60
C GLU A 73 4.28 0.01 -14.64
N TYR A 74 4.98 -0.14 -13.50
CA TYR A 74 6.13 -1.03 -13.37
C TYR A 74 5.77 -2.49 -13.69
N ARG A 75 4.64 -3.00 -13.20
CA ARG A 75 4.21 -4.37 -13.52
C ARG A 75 3.95 -4.58 -15.01
N LYS A 76 3.43 -3.57 -15.71
CA LYS A 76 3.13 -3.65 -17.14
C LYS A 76 4.36 -3.49 -18.03
N HIS A 77 5.29 -2.62 -17.64
CA HIS A 77 6.34 -2.14 -18.54
C HIS A 77 7.76 -2.36 -18.01
N GLY A 78 7.91 -2.88 -16.79
CA GLY A 78 9.19 -2.98 -16.10
C GLY A 78 9.77 -1.62 -15.74
N ALA A 79 11.10 -1.51 -15.75
CA ALA A 79 11.84 -0.28 -15.47
C ALA A 79 12.71 0.16 -16.66
N PRO A 80 12.10 0.58 -17.80
CA PRO A 80 12.86 1.08 -18.93
C PRO A 80 13.51 2.42 -18.59
N ARG A 81 14.81 2.54 -18.87
CA ARG A 81 15.68 3.61 -18.37
C ARG A 81 15.22 5.01 -18.76
N ASP A 82 14.77 5.17 -20.00
CA ASP A 82 14.23 6.41 -20.56
C ASP A 82 12.95 6.83 -19.82
N LYS A 83 12.01 5.90 -19.61
CA LYS A 83 10.78 6.18 -18.84
C LYS A 83 11.09 6.47 -17.37
N CYS A 84 12.04 5.76 -16.76
CA CYS A 84 12.47 6.05 -15.40
C CYS A 84 13.02 7.47 -15.27
N LEU A 85 13.87 7.91 -16.21
CA LEU A 85 14.39 9.28 -16.19
C LEU A 85 13.29 10.33 -16.30
N GLU A 86 12.34 10.16 -17.21
CA GLU A 86 11.21 11.08 -17.37
C GLU A 86 10.32 11.11 -16.12
N ARG A 87 10.07 9.95 -15.50
CA ARG A 87 9.34 9.86 -14.22
C ARG A 87 10.07 10.58 -13.09
N MET A 88 11.38 10.41 -12.98
CA MET A 88 12.20 11.07 -11.95
C MET A 88 12.13 12.59 -12.09
N LYS A 89 12.22 13.11 -13.33
CA LYS A 89 12.08 14.56 -13.60
C LYS A 89 10.69 15.07 -13.21
N ARG A 90 9.63 14.37 -13.62
CA ARG A 90 8.24 14.72 -13.26
C ARG A 90 8.06 14.77 -11.75
N PHE A 91 8.52 13.72 -11.07
CA PHE A 91 8.47 13.61 -9.61
C PHE A 91 9.19 14.77 -8.93
N ALA A 92 10.41 15.11 -9.37
CA ALA A 92 11.15 16.24 -8.80
C ALA A 92 10.37 17.57 -8.91
N HIS A 93 9.71 17.81 -10.04
CA HIS A 93 8.89 19.01 -10.24
C HIS A 93 7.63 19.04 -9.36
N GLU A 94 6.88 17.93 -9.31
CA GLU A 94 5.67 17.80 -8.48
C GLU A 94 5.98 17.98 -6.99
N TYR A 95 7.12 17.47 -6.53
CA TYR A 95 7.56 17.62 -5.15
C TYR A 95 7.99 19.03 -4.80
N ASP A 96 8.73 19.70 -5.69
CA ASP A 96 9.10 21.09 -5.49
C ASP A 96 7.84 21.97 -5.32
N ALA A 97 6.77 21.67 -6.06
CA ALA A 97 5.46 22.31 -5.87
C ALA A 97 4.83 21.95 -4.50
N LYS A 98 4.73 20.65 -4.16
CA LYS A 98 4.16 20.19 -2.87
C LYS A 98 4.90 20.77 -1.67
N ILE A 99 6.24 20.85 -1.73
CA ILE A 99 7.08 21.45 -0.68
C ILE A 99 6.71 22.93 -0.51
N LYS A 100 6.67 23.70 -1.61
CA LYS A 100 6.29 25.11 -1.56
C LYS A 100 4.88 25.34 -1.02
N ASP A 101 3.95 24.42 -1.26
CA ASP A 101 2.58 24.52 -0.74
C ASP A 101 2.56 24.23 0.76
N MET A 102 3.22 23.16 1.21
CA MET A 102 3.35 22.84 2.65
C MET A 102 4.09 23.93 3.44
N GLU A 103 5.08 24.60 2.86
CA GLU A 103 5.77 25.74 3.49
C GLU A 103 4.87 26.97 3.61
N ARG A 104 3.88 27.15 2.72
CA ARG A 104 2.92 28.26 2.76
C ARG A 104 1.79 28.06 3.77
N GLU A 105 1.46 26.81 4.09
CA GLU A 105 0.45 26.43 5.08
C GLU A 105 0.97 26.47 6.53
N ARG A 106 2.24 26.85 6.72
CA ARG A 106 2.95 26.88 7.99
C ARG A 106 2.98 28.28 8.60
#